data_AF-A0A2W7A8I6-F1
#
_entry.id   AF-A0A2W7A8I6-F1
#
_cell.length_a   1.000
_cell.length_b   1.000
_cell.length_c   1.000
_cell.angle_alpha   90.00
_cell.angle_beta   90.00
_cell.angle_gamma   90.00
#
_symmetry.space_group_name_H-M   'P 1'
#
loop_
_entity.id
_entity.type
_entity.pdbx_description
1 polymer ?
#
loop_
_entity_poly.entity_id
_entity_poly.type
_entity_poly.pdbx_seq_one_letter_code
_entity_poly.pdbx_strand_id
1 'polypeptide(L)'
;MTLPGSTPQGSTPKGNTPKGSTLWGKIGLEIELMAPRGASRQVLAEAIAARHGGTCHRIFYPQSEPSQIAGTPVLENLTLGFEVRDAQHQAIAWCVDDLTLQADCDRTQPSQPGWYRIVGDDIRLMQIVNHLSDANLPLAEVLQPVAETLGLALHRGPDGMVKLAGEVGPPIAIAAQLPGERERPCELITPPLTPAQLPQLEGYLQVARELGFYAPVEGATHLHFDAAPLCSAPAMRNLVNLFWAYGPTLKWLVGSNPSCQRLGLWPPELLPLVNNPAWIALPWDQAREPLKTIPLTKYCDFNLKNIVYAPRHKHTFEIRILPVYLELPPLLRAINLMADLVNRAVNPAMVKPHDPWPAGKEGVNALRQELPSSQVLRSTWQTHAAKGSPQPY
;
A
#
# COMPACT_ATOMS: atom_id res chain seq x y z
N MET A 1 2.51 -5.02 -70.90
CA MET A 1 3.28 -4.87 -69.65
C MET A 1 2.35 -4.20 -68.66
N THR A 2 1.58 -5.02 -67.95
CA THR A 2 0.50 -4.63 -67.05
C THR A 2 0.25 -5.83 -66.14
N LEU A 3 0.43 -5.69 -64.84
CA LEU A 3 -0.21 -6.56 -63.85
C LEU A 3 -0.54 -5.74 -62.58
N PRO A 4 -1.76 -5.88 -62.04
CA PRO A 4 -2.22 -5.20 -60.83
C PRO A 4 -2.22 -6.11 -59.58
N GLY A 5 -2.08 -5.44 -58.42
CA GLY A 5 -2.82 -5.61 -57.16
C GLY A 5 -3.18 -7.00 -56.61
N SER A 6 -2.69 -7.27 -55.39
CA SER A 6 -3.47 -7.94 -54.33
C SER A 6 -2.75 -7.83 -52.98
N THR A 7 -3.31 -7.08 -52.02
CA THR A 7 -2.90 -7.08 -50.61
C THR A 7 -4.07 -7.61 -49.78
N PRO A 8 -3.88 -8.58 -48.86
CA PRO A 8 -4.97 -9.08 -48.03
C PRO A 8 -5.24 -8.13 -46.85
N GLN A 9 -6.52 -7.79 -46.67
CA GLN A 9 -7.03 -7.15 -45.45
C GLN A 9 -7.03 -8.17 -44.30
N GLY A 10 -6.11 -8.01 -43.36
CA GLY A 10 -6.18 -8.64 -42.04
C GLY A 10 -6.98 -7.75 -41.09
N SER A 11 -8.22 -8.13 -40.81
CA SER A 11 -9.06 -7.51 -39.79
C SER A 11 -8.59 -7.94 -38.39
N THR A 12 -7.95 -7.03 -37.66
CA THR A 12 -7.72 -7.18 -36.22
C THR A 12 -9.02 -6.90 -35.45
N PRO A 13 -9.39 -7.72 -34.46
CA PRO A 13 -10.55 -7.43 -33.62
C PRO A 13 -10.21 -6.26 -32.71
N LYS A 14 -10.88 -5.13 -32.93
CA LYS A 14 -10.87 -3.99 -32.01
C LYS A 14 -11.48 -4.45 -30.70
N GLY A 15 -10.64 -4.71 -29.70
CA GLY A 15 -11.07 -4.85 -28.32
C GLY A 15 -11.76 -3.57 -27.88
N ASN A 16 -13.06 -3.67 -27.61
CA ASN A 16 -13.84 -2.59 -27.01
C ASN A 16 -13.38 -2.39 -25.56
N THR A 17 -12.44 -1.49 -25.33
CA THR A 17 -12.18 -0.96 -23.99
C THR A 17 -13.39 -0.12 -23.57
N PRO A 18 -14.07 -0.41 -22.45
CA PRO A 18 -15.23 0.36 -22.04
C PRO A 18 -14.80 1.81 -21.73
N LYS A 19 -15.37 2.78 -22.47
CA LYS A 19 -15.29 4.20 -22.12
C LYS A 19 -16.15 4.48 -20.89
N GLY A 20 -15.61 4.22 -19.70
CA GLY A 20 -16.07 4.83 -18.45
C GLY A 20 -15.14 5.98 -18.11
N SER A 21 -15.65 7.21 -18.07
CA SER A 21 -14.89 8.38 -17.63
C SER A 21 -14.66 8.29 -16.12
N THR A 22 -13.54 7.73 -15.71
CA THR A 22 -13.20 7.56 -14.30
C THR A 22 -12.43 8.78 -13.78
N LEU A 23 -13.02 9.44 -12.78
CA LEU A 23 -12.54 10.69 -12.15
C LEU A 23 -11.45 10.48 -11.09
N TRP A 24 -11.00 9.24 -10.85
CA TRP A 24 -10.13 8.90 -9.72
C TRP A 24 -8.63 9.20 -9.93
N GLY A 25 -8.27 9.88 -11.02
CA GLY A 25 -6.93 10.43 -11.21
C GLY A 25 -5.84 9.36 -11.24
N LYS A 26 -4.86 9.48 -10.33
CA LYS A 26 -3.76 8.53 -10.16
C LYS A 26 -3.98 7.66 -8.93
N ILE A 27 -3.46 6.43 -8.96
CA ILE A 27 -3.51 5.49 -7.83
C ILE A 27 -2.13 4.94 -7.52
N GLY A 28 -1.72 4.98 -6.26
CA GLY A 28 -0.58 4.21 -5.76
C GLY A 28 -1.02 2.81 -5.35
N LEU A 29 -0.15 1.83 -5.52
CA LEU A 29 -0.39 0.46 -5.07
C LEU A 29 0.75 0.02 -4.16
N GLU A 30 0.40 -0.72 -3.11
CA GLU A 30 1.32 -1.48 -2.27
C GLU A 30 0.81 -2.94 -2.28
N ILE A 31 1.58 -3.88 -2.80
CA ILE A 31 1.19 -5.31 -2.92
C ILE A 31 2.14 -6.13 -2.05
N GLU A 32 1.63 -6.73 -0.99
CA GLU A 32 2.41 -7.54 -0.06
C GLU A 32 2.64 -8.95 -0.63
N LEU A 33 3.91 -9.33 -0.75
CA LEU A 33 4.39 -10.59 -1.33
C LEU A 33 5.41 -11.23 -0.39
N MET A 34 5.64 -12.52 -0.60
CA MET A 34 6.68 -13.28 0.07
C MET A 34 7.59 -13.95 -0.94
N ALA A 35 8.90 -13.73 -0.82
CA ALA A 35 9.88 -14.47 -1.59
C ALA A 35 9.89 -15.95 -1.17
N PRO A 36 10.12 -16.90 -2.11
CA PRO A 36 10.35 -18.29 -1.73
C PRO A 36 11.60 -18.41 -0.86
N ARG A 37 11.70 -19.49 -0.09
CA ARG A 37 12.88 -19.75 0.76
C ARG A 37 14.16 -19.79 -0.07
N GLY A 38 15.22 -19.18 0.44
CA GLY A 38 16.49 -19.04 -0.27
C GLY A 38 16.54 -17.90 -1.29
N ALA A 39 15.45 -17.16 -1.50
CA ALA A 39 15.40 -15.93 -2.28
C ALA A 39 15.17 -14.71 -1.36
N SER A 40 15.10 -13.52 -1.95
CA SER A 40 14.86 -12.27 -1.23
C SER A 40 14.11 -11.27 -2.11
N ARG A 41 13.58 -10.21 -1.49
CA ARG A 41 12.95 -9.09 -2.23
C ARG A 41 13.88 -8.41 -3.24
N GLN A 42 15.20 -8.53 -3.07
CA GLN A 42 16.19 -8.04 -4.02
C GLN A 42 16.05 -8.73 -5.38
N VAL A 43 15.84 -10.04 -5.40
CA VAL A 43 15.74 -10.83 -6.64
C VAL A 43 14.56 -10.36 -7.49
N LEU A 44 13.43 -10.01 -6.86
CA LEU A 44 12.29 -9.43 -7.56
C LEU A 44 12.64 -8.07 -8.17
N ALA A 45 13.26 -7.18 -7.39
CA ALA A 45 13.63 -5.85 -7.84
C ALA A 45 14.59 -5.89 -9.05
N GLU A 46 15.63 -6.73 -8.99
CA GLU A 46 16.60 -6.93 -10.06
C GLU A 46 15.95 -7.52 -11.32
N ALA A 47 15.05 -8.49 -11.17
CA ALA A 47 14.35 -9.09 -12.30
C ALA A 47 13.39 -8.12 -12.99
N ILE A 48 12.68 -7.26 -12.22
CA ILE A 48 11.87 -6.18 -12.79
C ILE A 48 12.77 -5.18 -13.51
N ALA A 49 13.88 -4.74 -12.91
CA ALA A 49 14.83 -3.82 -13.54
C ALA A 49 15.33 -4.38 -14.88
N ALA A 50 15.78 -5.64 -14.90
CA ALA A 50 16.29 -6.31 -16.09
C ALA A 50 15.22 -6.40 -17.20
N ARG A 51 13.98 -6.75 -16.85
CA ARG A 51 12.85 -6.81 -17.81
C ARG A 51 12.55 -5.46 -18.45
N HIS A 52 12.77 -4.37 -17.73
CA HIS A 52 12.55 -3.00 -18.18
C HIS A 52 13.82 -2.30 -18.69
N GLY A 53 14.92 -3.05 -18.85
CA GLY A 53 16.20 -2.54 -19.35
C GLY A 53 16.83 -1.47 -18.45
N GLY A 54 16.49 -1.46 -17.17
CA GLY A 54 16.89 -0.43 -16.22
C GLY A 54 17.79 -0.95 -15.10
N THR A 55 17.72 -0.31 -13.93
CA THR A 55 18.64 -0.54 -12.80
C THR A 55 17.90 -0.73 -11.49
N CYS A 56 18.56 -1.43 -10.57
CA CYS A 56 18.09 -1.63 -9.21
C CYS A 56 19.07 -0.96 -8.24
N HIS A 57 18.56 -0.12 -7.34
CA HIS A 57 19.35 0.60 -6.35
C HIS A 57 18.88 0.22 -4.95
N ARG A 58 19.83 -0.19 -4.10
CA ARG A 58 19.55 -0.45 -2.70
C ARG A 58 19.32 0.88 -1.96
N ILE A 59 18.28 0.92 -1.14
CA ILE A 59 17.86 2.09 -0.38
C ILE A 59 17.54 1.69 1.06
N PHE A 60 17.49 2.68 1.95
CA PHE A 60 16.80 2.54 3.22
C PHE A 60 15.34 2.93 3.08
N TYR A 61 14.45 2.08 3.58
CA TYR A 61 13.03 2.32 3.64
C TYR A 61 12.59 2.53 5.09
N PRO A 62 11.98 3.68 5.43
CA PRO A 62 11.57 3.99 6.79
C PRO A 62 10.29 3.25 7.17
N GLN A 63 10.30 2.59 8.32
CA GLN A 63 9.16 1.85 8.88
C GLN A 63 9.06 2.06 10.39
N SER A 64 7.90 1.81 10.95
CA SER A 64 7.68 1.88 12.39
C SER A 64 7.04 0.61 12.93
N GLU A 65 7.49 0.18 14.10
CA GLU A 65 6.94 -0.97 14.82
C GLU A 65 6.62 -0.62 16.28
N PRO A 66 5.60 -1.25 16.89
CA PRO A 66 5.36 -1.11 18.31
C PRO A 66 6.58 -1.55 19.11
N SER A 67 6.93 -0.78 20.12
CA SER A 67 8.07 -1.03 20.99
C SER A 67 7.63 -1.70 22.29
N GLN A 68 8.44 -2.63 22.78
CA GLN A 68 8.28 -3.23 24.11
C GLN A 68 9.07 -2.47 25.20
N ILE A 69 9.82 -1.44 24.82
CA ILE A 69 10.65 -0.65 25.74
C ILE A 69 9.74 0.32 26.50
N ALA A 70 9.78 0.28 27.83
CA ALA A 70 8.99 1.17 28.68
C ALA A 70 9.31 2.65 28.37
N GLY A 71 8.27 3.46 28.12
CA GLY A 71 8.41 4.88 27.78
C GLY A 71 8.64 5.18 26.30
N THR A 72 8.96 4.17 25.48
CA THR A 72 9.15 4.30 24.03
C THR A 72 8.06 3.48 23.35
N PRO A 73 6.96 4.08 22.87
CA PRO A 73 5.84 3.33 22.30
C PRO A 73 6.11 2.79 20.88
N VAL A 74 7.05 3.39 20.16
CA VAL A 74 7.36 3.07 18.75
C VAL A 74 8.87 3.02 18.56
N LEU A 75 9.35 2.04 17.79
CA LEU A 75 10.71 2.03 17.23
C LEU A 75 10.65 2.36 15.74
N GLU A 76 11.49 3.30 15.35
CA GLU A 76 11.70 3.73 13.98
C GLU A 76 12.81 2.89 13.36
N ASN A 77 12.54 2.33 12.20
CA ASN A 77 13.38 1.37 11.50
C ASN A 77 13.75 1.92 10.12
N LEU A 78 15.01 1.75 9.73
CA LEU A 78 15.45 1.83 8.35
C LEU A 78 15.80 0.41 7.90
N THR A 79 14.91 -0.18 7.12
CA THR A 79 15.10 -1.52 6.55
C THR A 79 15.63 -1.40 5.13
N LEU A 80 16.29 -2.45 4.64
CA LEU A 80 16.79 -2.46 3.28
C LEU A 80 15.67 -2.71 2.30
N GLY A 81 15.54 -1.80 1.35
CA GLY A 81 14.65 -1.90 0.19
C GLY A 81 15.40 -1.67 -1.11
N PHE A 82 14.68 -1.79 -2.22
CA PHE A 82 15.24 -1.68 -3.56
C PHE A 82 14.35 -0.80 -4.42
N GLU A 83 14.91 0.30 -4.92
CA GLU A 83 14.30 1.14 -5.93
C GLU A 83 14.62 0.59 -7.32
N VAL A 84 13.57 0.39 -8.12
CA VAL A 84 13.68 -0.09 -9.50
C VAL A 84 13.45 1.07 -10.44
N ARG A 85 14.41 1.29 -11.35
CA ARG A 85 14.34 2.28 -12.41
C ARG A 85 14.27 1.61 -13.77
N ASP A 86 13.57 2.21 -14.72
CA ASP A 86 13.54 1.76 -16.12
C ASP A 86 14.76 2.25 -16.92
N ALA A 87 14.80 1.91 -18.21
CA ALA A 87 15.83 2.37 -19.16
C ALA A 87 15.89 3.91 -19.32
N GLN A 88 14.88 4.65 -18.87
CA GLN A 88 14.84 6.12 -18.86
C GLN A 88 15.19 6.69 -17.48
N HIS A 89 15.71 5.86 -16.58
CA HIS A 89 16.05 6.18 -15.20
C HIS A 89 14.87 6.67 -14.35
N GLN A 90 13.62 6.42 -14.79
CA GLN A 90 12.43 6.75 -14.00
C GLN A 90 12.18 5.63 -12.98
N ALA A 91 11.88 5.99 -11.75
CA ALA A 91 11.47 5.02 -10.74
C ALA A 91 10.12 4.42 -11.15
N ILE A 92 10.06 3.09 -11.26
CA ILE A 92 8.88 2.35 -11.72
C ILE A 92 8.29 1.42 -10.66
N ALA A 93 9.09 1.04 -9.66
CA ALA A 93 8.66 0.26 -8.50
C ALA A 93 9.66 0.38 -7.34
N TRP A 94 9.22 0.01 -6.15
CA TRP A 94 10.08 -0.30 -5.01
C TRP A 94 9.72 -1.68 -4.46
N CYS A 95 10.73 -2.48 -4.11
CA CYS A 95 10.55 -3.73 -3.38
C CYS A 95 11.14 -3.53 -1.98
N VAL A 96 10.27 -3.32 -1.00
CA VAL A 96 10.68 -2.94 0.35
C VAL A 96 10.23 -3.99 1.35
N ASP A 97 10.75 -3.91 2.57
CA ASP A 97 10.30 -4.80 3.62
C ASP A 97 8.89 -4.44 4.09
N ASP A 98 8.13 -5.39 4.64
CA ASP A 98 6.99 -5.07 5.49
C ASP A 98 7.12 -5.80 6.84
N LEU A 99 7.33 -5.02 7.90
CA LEU A 99 7.45 -5.48 9.29
C LEU A 99 6.20 -6.20 9.79
N THR A 100 5.07 -6.15 9.09
CA THR A 100 3.87 -6.90 9.49
C THR A 100 3.89 -8.37 9.14
N LEU A 101 4.61 -8.74 8.09
CA LEU A 101 4.58 -10.09 7.54
C LEU A 101 5.51 -11.00 8.34
N GLN A 102 4.98 -11.72 9.32
CA GLN A 102 5.76 -12.49 10.28
C GLN A 102 5.48 -13.99 10.18
N ALA A 103 4.26 -14.39 9.88
CA ALA A 103 3.81 -15.78 9.93
C ALA A 103 4.59 -16.73 9.00
N ASP A 104 5.07 -16.21 7.87
CA ASP A 104 5.81 -16.96 6.84
C ASP A 104 7.34 -17.01 7.07
N CYS A 105 7.85 -16.26 8.04
CA CYS A 105 9.28 -16.19 8.34
C CYS A 105 9.67 -17.20 9.42
N ASP A 106 10.71 -17.99 9.18
CA ASP A 106 11.37 -18.78 10.21
C ASP A 106 12.36 -17.92 11.00
N ARG A 107 11.92 -17.44 12.16
CA ARG A 107 12.70 -16.58 13.07
C ARG A 107 13.91 -17.28 13.68
N THR A 108 14.01 -18.61 13.56
CA THR A 108 15.14 -19.38 14.06
C THR A 108 16.32 -19.43 13.09
N GLN A 109 16.09 -19.06 11.82
CA GLN A 109 17.15 -18.99 10.83
C GLN A 109 18.12 -17.84 11.13
N PRO A 110 19.41 -18.02 10.82
CA PRO A 110 20.36 -16.93 10.89
C PRO A 110 20.05 -15.87 9.82
N SER A 111 20.42 -14.63 10.11
CA SER A 111 20.37 -13.53 9.16
C SER A 111 21.18 -13.86 7.90
N GLN A 112 20.67 -13.51 6.72
CA GLN A 112 21.48 -13.58 5.50
C GLN A 112 22.60 -12.53 5.52
N PRO A 113 23.83 -12.86 5.04
CA PRO A 113 24.91 -11.90 4.95
C PRO A 113 24.52 -10.63 4.18
N GLY A 114 24.92 -9.48 4.70
CA GLY A 114 24.62 -8.19 4.08
C GLY A 114 23.22 -7.62 4.36
N TRP A 115 22.34 -8.38 5.00
CA TRP A 115 21.01 -7.92 5.42
C TRP A 115 21.01 -7.41 6.86
N TYR A 116 20.63 -6.14 7.03
CA TYR A 116 20.61 -5.46 8.31
C TYR A 116 19.54 -4.38 8.34
N ARG A 117 19.29 -3.81 9.51
CA ARG A 117 18.44 -2.65 9.72
C ARG A 117 19.13 -1.65 10.64
N ILE A 118 18.69 -0.40 10.60
CA ILE A 118 19.05 0.61 11.60
C ILE A 118 17.79 0.94 12.39
N VAL A 119 17.89 0.97 13.72
CA VAL A 119 16.76 1.21 14.62
C VAL A 119 17.08 2.37 15.56
N GLY A 120 16.08 3.21 15.81
CA GLY A 120 16.10 4.28 16.81
C GLY A 120 14.70 4.55 17.36
N ASP A 121 14.58 5.47 18.31
CA ASP A 121 13.33 5.80 18.99
C ASP A 121 12.81 7.22 18.70
N ASP A 122 13.57 8.04 17.95
CA ASP A 122 13.18 9.37 17.50
C ASP A 122 13.18 9.47 15.97
N ILE A 123 12.00 9.70 15.39
CA ILE A 123 11.80 9.81 13.94
C ILE A 123 12.64 10.92 13.29
N ARG A 124 12.90 12.03 14.00
CA ARG A 124 13.67 13.16 13.48
C ARG A 124 15.14 12.77 13.36
N LEU A 125 15.67 12.07 14.37
CA LEU A 125 17.03 11.53 14.32
C LEU A 125 17.15 10.46 13.24
N MET A 126 16.16 9.57 13.11
CA MET A 126 16.18 8.54 12.06
C MET A 126 16.10 9.12 10.65
N GLN A 127 15.42 10.25 10.44
CA GLN A 127 15.47 10.98 9.17
C GLN A 127 16.87 11.50 8.84
N ILE A 128 17.61 12.00 9.84
CA ILE A 128 18.99 12.45 9.68
C ILE A 128 19.90 11.26 9.38
N VAL A 129 19.77 10.18 10.15
CA VAL A 129 20.52 8.93 9.94
C VAL A 129 20.29 8.39 8.52
N ASN A 130 19.04 8.37 8.06
CA ASN A 130 18.70 7.94 6.71
C ASN A 130 19.36 8.80 5.63
N HIS A 131 19.45 10.11 5.84
CA HIS A 131 20.04 11.03 4.88
C HIS A 131 21.56 10.93 4.79
N LEU A 132 22.22 10.63 5.91
CA LEU A 132 23.69 10.57 6.00
C LEU A 132 24.25 9.17 5.75
N SER A 133 23.46 8.11 5.94
CA SER A 133 23.91 6.73 5.75
C SER A 133 23.75 6.29 4.30
N ASP A 134 24.63 5.40 3.83
CA ASP A 134 24.51 4.74 2.52
C ASP A 134 24.10 3.28 2.72
N ALA A 135 22.97 2.89 2.11
CA ALA A 135 22.43 1.53 2.21
C ALA A 135 23.32 0.47 1.55
N ASN A 136 24.30 0.85 0.72
CA ASN A 136 25.27 -0.05 0.09
C ASN A 136 26.47 -0.37 0.99
N LEU A 137 26.67 0.39 2.07
CA LEU A 137 27.76 0.12 3.01
C LEU A 137 27.48 -1.15 3.84
N PRO A 138 28.53 -1.88 4.24
CA PRO A 138 28.36 -2.99 5.16
C PRO A 138 27.89 -2.50 6.53
N LEU A 139 27.22 -3.40 7.28
CA LEU A 139 26.73 -3.15 8.64
C LEU A 139 27.78 -2.48 9.56
N ALA A 140 29.04 -2.88 9.45
CA ALA A 140 30.12 -2.37 10.28
C ALA A 140 30.47 -0.89 10.04
N GLU A 141 30.09 -0.34 8.89
CA GLU A 141 30.50 0.99 8.40
C GLU A 141 29.32 1.93 8.18
N VAL A 142 28.09 1.40 8.10
CA VAL A 142 26.90 2.17 7.70
C VAL A 142 26.62 3.42 8.55
N LEU A 143 26.94 3.39 9.84
CA LEU A 143 26.76 4.52 10.76
C LEU A 143 27.97 5.47 10.83
N GLN A 144 29.07 5.15 10.15
CA GLN A 144 30.30 5.93 10.20
C GLN A 144 30.10 7.38 9.72
N PRO A 145 29.41 7.65 8.58
CA PRO A 145 29.18 9.03 8.16
C PRO A 145 28.37 9.86 9.16
N VAL A 146 27.42 9.20 9.85
CA VAL A 146 26.61 9.84 10.89
C VAL A 146 27.47 10.18 12.10
N ALA A 147 28.29 9.24 12.55
CA ALA A 147 29.21 9.42 13.67
C ALA A 147 30.18 10.58 13.43
N GLU A 148 30.79 10.64 12.26
CA GLU A 148 31.70 11.71 11.85
C GLU A 148 31.01 13.07 11.82
N THR A 149 29.81 13.13 11.24
CA THR A 149 29.02 14.38 11.15
C THR A 149 28.63 14.91 12.51
N LEU A 150 28.32 14.02 13.47
CA LEU A 150 27.91 14.39 14.82
C LEU A 150 29.08 14.51 15.81
N GLY A 151 30.31 14.16 15.39
CA GLY A 151 31.46 14.10 16.29
C GLY A 151 31.33 13.04 17.39
N LEU A 152 30.66 11.92 17.10
CA LEU A 152 30.40 10.83 18.03
C LEU A 152 31.23 9.58 17.72
N ALA A 153 31.35 8.67 18.69
CA ALA A 153 32.01 7.39 18.51
C ALA A 153 31.00 6.26 18.20
N LEU A 154 31.46 5.28 17.43
CA LEU A 154 30.74 4.02 17.23
C LEU A 154 31.22 2.96 18.22
N HIS A 155 30.27 2.22 18.78
CA HIS A 155 30.53 1.10 19.68
C HIS A 155 30.09 -0.21 19.04
N ARG A 156 30.99 -1.20 19.04
CA ARG A 156 30.65 -2.56 18.60
C ARG A 156 29.95 -3.31 19.73
N GLY A 157 28.82 -3.92 19.39
CA GLY A 157 28.06 -4.81 20.25
C GLY A 157 28.24 -6.28 19.85
N PRO A 158 27.50 -7.18 20.53
CA PRO A 158 27.41 -8.58 20.14
C PRO A 158 26.90 -8.74 18.70
N ASP A 159 27.23 -9.86 18.08
CA ASP A 159 26.73 -10.28 16.76
C ASP A 159 26.96 -9.26 15.62
N GLY A 160 28.02 -8.45 15.75
CA GLY A 160 28.39 -7.44 14.76
C GLY A 160 27.51 -6.20 14.78
N MET A 161 26.65 -6.03 15.79
CA MET A 161 25.85 -4.82 15.98
C MET A 161 26.75 -3.59 16.15
N VAL A 162 26.33 -2.46 15.58
CA VAL A 162 27.02 -1.16 15.72
C VAL A 162 26.07 -0.16 16.36
N LYS A 163 26.52 0.50 17.41
CA LYS A 163 25.75 1.50 18.15
C LYS A 163 26.38 2.87 17.95
N LEU A 164 25.55 3.84 17.58
CA LEU A 164 25.86 5.26 17.64
C LEU A 164 25.25 5.82 18.93
N ALA A 165 26.09 6.28 19.85
CA ALA A 165 25.66 6.80 21.15
C ALA A 165 26.47 8.03 21.55
N GLY A 166 25.85 8.91 22.34
CA GLY A 166 26.57 9.95 23.07
C GLY A 166 27.21 9.43 24.35
N GLU A 167 27.82 10.31 25.13
CA GLU A 167 28.45 9.96 26.41
C GLU A 167 27.43 9.53 27.49
N VAL A 168 26.20 10.01 27.39
CA VAL A 168 25.13 9.77 28.36
C VAL A 168 23.84 9.38 27.64
N GLY A 169 23.13 8.40 28.21
CA GLY A 169 21.79 8.01 27.75
C GLY A 169 21.75 6.81 26.81
N PRO A 170 20.56 6.49 26.27
CA PRO A 170 20.39 5.42 25.30
C PRO A 170 21.08 5.74 23.97
N PRO A 171 21.41 4.72 23.15
CA PRO A 171 21.94 4.94 21.80
C PRO A 171 20.97 5.74 20.93
N ILE A 172 21.52 6.60 20.06
CA ILE A 172 20.75 7.36 19.07
C ILE A 172 20.26 6.43 17.97
N ALA A 173 21.13 5.53 17.51
CA ALA A 173 20.82 4.56 16.48
C ALA A 173 21.61 3.27 16.70
N ILE A 174 21.01 2.15 16.32
CA ILE A 174 21.60 0.82 16.40
C ILE A 174 21.46 0.17 15.02
N ALA A 175 22.58 -0.12 14.38
CA ALA A 175 22.60 -0.98 13.20
C ALA A 175 22.79 -2.43 13.65
N ALA A 176 21.89 -3.33 13.24
CA ALA A 176 21.92 -4.74 13.59
C ALA A 176 21.44 -5.60 12.42
N GLN A 177 21.89 -6.86 12.37
CA GLN A 177 21.44 -7.80 11.35
C GLN A 177 19.91 -7.96 11.36
N LEU A 178 19.33 -8.25 10.19
CA LEU A 178 17.90 -8.52 10.08
C LEU A 178 17.60 -9.92 10.64
N PRO A 179 16.62 -10.08 11.54
CA PRO A 179 16.32 -11.39 12.13
C PRO A 179 15.77 -12.36 11.09
N GLY A 180 15.75 -13.65 11.43
CA GLY A 180 15.49 -14.79 10.54
C GLY A 180 14.52 -14.56 9.38
N GLU A 181 15.02 -14.83 8.18
CA GLU A 181 14.29 -14.80 6.90
C GLU A 181 13.66 -13.44 6.52
N ARG A 182 13.97 -12.35 7.24
CA ARG A 182 13.40 -11.01 6.99
C ARG A 182 13.88 -10.34 5.71
N GLU A 183 14.74 -10.94 4.93
CA GLU A 183 15.04 -10.57 3.55
C GLU A 183 13.93 -10.99 2.55
N ARG A 184 13.03 -11.90 2.95
CA ARG A 184 12.00 -12.49 2.09
C ARG A 184 10.72 -11.66 1.94
N PRO A 185 10.15 -11.04 3.01
CA PRO A 185 8.96 -10.21 2.87
C PRO A 185 9.20 -9.07 1.88
N CYS A 186 8.22 -8.79 1.05
CA CYS A 186 8.33 -7.82 -0.02
C CYS A 186 7.02 -7.07 -0.20
N GLU A 187 6.97 -5.79 0.13
CA GLU A 187 5.93 -4.89 -0.35
C GLU A 187 6.38 -4.32 -1.71
N LEU A 188 5.69 -4.71 -2.78
CA LEU A 188 5.87 -4.14 -4.11
C LEU A 188 5.06 -2.85 -4.21
N ILE A 189 5.74 -1.73 -4.23
CA ILE A 189 5.15 -0.39 -4.27
C ILE A 189 5.30 0.19 -5.68
N THR A 190 4.26 0.82 -6.21
CA THR A 190 4.36 1.58 -7.46
C THR A 190 4.33 3.09 -7.26
N PRO A 191 4.92 3.86 -8.17
CA PRO A 191 4.56 5.27 -8.32
C PRO A 191 3.04 5.40 -8.58
N PRO A 192 2.43 6.57 -8.35
CA PRO A 192 1.03 6.78 -8.70
C PRO A 192 0.79 6.58 -10.20
N LEU A 193 -0.04 5.61 -10.55
CA LEU A 193 -0.35 5.19 -11.91
C LEU A 193 -1.65 5.81 -12.39
N THR A 194 -1.68 6.24 -13.66
CA THR A 194 -2.93 6.58 -14.36
C THR A 194 -3.63 5.30 -14.84
N PRO A 195 -4.93 5.36 -15.19
CA PRO A 195 -5.65 4.21 -15.76
C PRO A 195 -4.99 3.62 -17.01
N ALA A 196 -4.34 4.45 -17.84
CA ALA A 196 -3.62 4.00 -19.03
C ALA A 196 -2.32 3.26 -18.68
N GLN A 197 -1.74 3.51 -17.50
CA GLN A 197 -0.51 2.88 -17.04
C GLN A 197 -0.77 1.61 -16.23
N LEU A 198 -1.95 1.42 -15.64
CA LEU A 198 -2.29 0.21 -14.87
C LEU A 198 -1.94 -1.12 -15.57
N PRO A 199 -2.13 -1.28 -16.90
CA PRO A 199 -1.76 -2.53 -17.56
C PRO A 199 -0.29 -2.93 -17.41
N GLN A 200 0.61 -1.98 -17.15
CA GLN A 200 2.04 -2.27 -16.94
C GLN A 200 2.31 -3.08 -15.67
N LEU A 201 1.40 -3.06 -14.68
CA LEU A 201 1.51 -3.86 -13.45
C LEU A 201 1.60 -5.36 -13.74
N GLU A 202 0.97 -5.83 -14.82
CA GLU A 202 1.07 -7.25 -15.20
C GLU A 202 2.52 -7.65 -15.47
N GLY A 203 3.35 -6.74 -16.00
CA GLY A 203 4.78 -6.98 -16.19
C GLY A 203 5.50 -7.30 -14.87
N TYR A 204 5.15 -6.60 -13.78
CA TYR A 204 5.75 -6.80 -12.46
C TYR A 204 5.20 -8.07 -11.78
N LEU A 205 3.88 -8.24 -11.81
CA LEU A 205 3.21 -9.40 -11.23
C LEU A 205 3.63 -10.70 -11.92
N GLN A 206 3.84 -10.67 -13.25
CA GLN A 206 4.36 -11.80 -13.98
C GLN A 206 5.78 -12.17 -13.53
N VAL A 207 6.68 -11.20 -13.33
CA VAL A 207 8.03 -11.47 -12.77
C VAL A 207 7.90 -12.14 -11.40
N ALA A 208 7.06 -11.61 -10.52
CA ALA A 208 6.85 -12.17 -9.19
C ALA A 208 6.43 -13.64 -9.25
N ARG A 209 5.45 -13.96 -10.09
CA ARG A 209 4.99 -15.35 -10.28
C ARG A 209 6.07 -16.26 -10.86
N GLU A 210 6.82 -15.80 -11.87
CA GLU A 210 7.92 -16.57 -12.48
C GLU A 210 9.05 -16.87 -11.49
N LEU A 211 9.29 -15.97 -10.55
CA LEU A 211 10.26 -16.16 -9.45
C LEU A 211 9.68 -16.95 -8.27
N GLY A 212 8.42 -17.37 -8.31
CA GLY A 212 7.76 -18.12 -7.25
C GLY A 212 7.41 -17.28 -6.01
N PHE A 213 7.30 -15.96 -6.14
CA PHE A 213 6.71 -15.13 -5.09
C PHE A 213 5.24 -15.47 -4.92
N TYR A 214 4.78 -15.45 -3.67
CA TYR A 214 3.44 -15.85 -3.31
C TYR A 214 2.79 -14.85 -2.35
N ALA A 215 1.48 -14.99 -2.16
CA ALA A 215 0.72 -14.20 -1.19
C ALA A 215 1.01 -14.71 0.24
N PRO A 216 1.61 -13.91 1.13
CA PRO A 216 1.84 -14.33 2.52
C PRO A 216 0.53 -14.51 3.29
N VAL A 217 0.58 -15.25 4.39
CA VAL A 217 -0.58 -15.54 5.26
C VAL A 217 -1.24 -14.25 5.73
N GLU A 218 -0.46 -13.24 6.09
CA GLU A 218 -0.94 -11.96 6.63
C GLU A 218 -1.15 -10.90 5.54
N GLY A 219 -0.85 -11.26 4.28
CA GLY A 219 -0.72 -10.33 3.16
C GLY A 219 -2.00 -9.62 2.74
N ALA A 220 -1.83 -8.40 2.27
CA ALA A 220 -2.85 -7.53 1.71
C ALA A 220 -2.37 -6.78 0.44
N THR A 221 -3.31 -6.11 -0.21
CA THR A 221 -3.02 -5.07 -1.20
C THR A 221 -3.62 -3.76 -0.72
N HIS A 222 -2.82 -2.69 -0.72
CA HIS A 222 -3.30 -1.35 -0.42
C HIS A 222 -3.45 -0.54 -1.70
N LEU A 223 -4.54 0.21 -1.78
CA LEU A 223 -4.78 1.18 -2.85
C LEU A 223 -4.76 2.59 -2.28
N HIS A 224 -4.00 3.48 -2.91
CA HIS A 224 -3.87 4.88 -2.53
C HIS A 224 -4.46 5.78 -3.60
N PHE A 225 -5.69 6.23 -3.39
CA PHE A 225 -6.34 7.23 -4.24
C PHE A 225 -5.89 8.63 -3.88
N ASP A 226 -5.75 9.53 -4.87
CA ASP A 226 -5.52 10.95 -4.61
C ASP A 226 -6.62 11.53 -3.70
N ALA A 227 -6.22 12.16 -2.60
CA ALA A 227 -7.14 12.74 -1.63
C ALA A 227 -7.71 14.10 -2.06
N ALA A 228 -7.07 14.81 -3.02
CA ALA A 228 -7.45 16.18 -3.35
C ALA A 228 -8.95 16.34 -3.71
N PRO A 229 -9.58 15.46 -4.50
CA PRO A 229 -11.02 15.55 -4.79
C PRO A 229 -11.93 15.31 -3.57
N LEU A 230 -11.40 14.66 -2.52
CA LEU A 230 -12.11 14.33 -1.28
C LEU A 230 -11.98 15.44 -0.23
N CYS A 231 -11.16 16.46 -0.47
CA CYS A 231 -10.95 17.61 0.42
C CYS A 231 -12.08 18.62 0.34
N SER A 232 -13.30 18.17 0.65
CA SER A 232 -14.47 19.01 0.89
C SER A 232 -15.36 18.35 1.93
N ALA A 233 -16.09 19.15 2.71
CA ALA A 233 -17.01 18.60 3.71
C ALA A 233 -18.08 17.68 3.08
N PRO A 234 -18.72 18.02 1.94
CA PRO A 234 -19.64 17.12 1.24
C PRO A 234 -19.02 15.78 0.83
N ALA A 235 -17.83 15.82 0.20
CA ALA A 235 -17.18 14.61 -0.27
C ALA A 235 -16.74 13.72 0.90
N MET A 236 -16.20 14.31 1.97
CA MET A 236 -15.81 13.57 3.16
C MET A 236 -17.00 12.89 3.84
N ARG A 237 -18.15 13.59 3.98
CA ARG A 237 -19.37 12.97 4.53
C ARG A 237 -19.81 11.79 3.67
N ASN A 238 -19.89 11.98 2.36
CA ASN A 238 -20.32 10.92 1.45
C ASN A 238 -19.34 9.73 1.50
N LEU A 239 -18.04 9.98 1.54
CA LEU A 239 -17.00 8.98 1.67
C LEU A 239 -17.22 8.13 2.93
N VAL A 240 -17.35 8.80 4.09
CA VAL A 240 -17.59 8.11 5.36
C VAL A 240 -18.90 7.31 5.31
N ASN A 241 -20.00 7.89 4.83
CA ASN A 241 -21.28 7.20 4.77
C ASN A 241 -21.23 5.96 3.88
N LEU A 242 -20.56 6.02 2.72
CA LEU A 242 -20.41 4.88 1.81
C LEU A 242 -19.58 3.77 2.46
N PHE A 243 -18.38 4.09 2.90
CA PHE A 243 -17.42 3.07 3.36
C PHE A 243 -17.80 2.52 4.75
N TRP A 244 -18.51 3.29 5.58
CA TRP A 244 -19.16 2.79 6.79
C TRP A 244 -20.28 1.80 6.47
N ALA A 245 -21.24 2.22 5.64
CA ALA A 245 -22.43 1.41 5.34
C ALA A 245 -22.08 0.13 4.58
N TYR A 246 -21.13 0.19 3.65
CA TYR A 246 -20.83 -0.94 2.78
C TYR A 246 -19.56 -1.70 3.16
N GLY A 247 -18.84 -1.31 4.21
CA GLY A 247 -17.59 -1.96 4.65
C GLY A 247 -17.67 -3.49 4.70
N PRO A 248 -18.61 -4.11 5.46
CA PRO A 248 -18.73 -5.56 5.52
C PRO A 248 -19.06 -6.20 4.16
N THR A 249 -19.90 -5.55 3.36
CA THR A 249 -20.24 -6.00 1.99
C THR A 249 -19.02 -5.96 1.08
N LEU A 250 -18.20 -4.90 1.16
CA LEU A 250 -16.99 -4.73 0.37
C LEU A 250 -15.95 -5.79 0.74
N LYS A 251 -15.74 -6.03 2.04
CA LYS A 251 -14.83 -7.09 2.51
C LYS A 251 -15.22 -8.46 1.97
N TRP A 252 -16.52 -8.76 1.97
CA TRP A 252 -17.05 -9.99 1.39
C TRP A 252 -16.85 -10.06 -0.13
N LEU A 253 -17.13 -8.96 -0.85
CA LEU A 253 -16.99 -8.89 -2.31
C LEU A 253 -15.55 -9.08 -2.79
N VAL A 254 -14.58 -8.50 -2.08
CA VAL A 254 -13.16 -8.56 -2.44
C VAL A 254 -12.45 -9.76 -1.83
N GLY A 255 -13.10 -10.52 -0.94
CA GLY A 255 -12.49 -11.65 -0.26
C GLY A 255 -11.36 -11.22 0.67
N SER A 256 -11.61 -10.23 1.53
CA SER A 256 -10.60 -9.76 2.50
C SER A 256 -9.96 -10.90 3.26
N ASN A 257 -8.62 -10.86 3.37
CA ASN A 257 -7.84 -11.85 4.09
C ASN A 257 -8.17 -11.79 5.61
N PRO A 258 -8.74 -12.86 6.21
CA PRO A 258 -9.07 -12.87 7.63
C PRO A 258 -7.85 -12.84 8.55
N SER A 259 -6.67 -13.21 8.05
CA SER A 259 -5.41 -13.17 8.80
C SER A 259 -4.75 -11.78 8.77
N CYS A 260 -5.29 -10.83 8.01
CA CYS A 260 -4.79 -9.45 7.99
C CYS A 260 -5.19 -8.73 9.30
N GLN A 261 -4.21 -8.56 10.20
CA GLN A 261 -4.46 -8.08 11.57
C GLN A 261 -4.67 -6.56 11.68
N ARG A 262 -4.37 -5.78 10.63
CA ARG A 262 -4.38 -4.30 10.64
C ARG A 262 -5.61 -3.68 10.00
N LEU A 263 -6.73 -4.39 10.14
CA LEU A 263 -8.05 -4.00 9.68
C LEU A 263 -8.95 -3.63 10.87
N GLY A 264 -10.02 -2.87 10.61
CA GLY A 264 -10.87 -2.39 11.69
C GLY A 264 -11.82 -1.27 11.28
N LEU A 265 -12.81 -1.01 12.13
CA LEU A 265 -13.76 0.07 11.92
C LEU A 265 -13.13 1.43 12.29
N TRP A 266 -13.74 2.50 11.78
CA TRP A 266 -13.45 3.83 12.27
C TRP A 266 -13.95 4.03 13.71
N PRO A 267 -13.38 5.02 14.44
CA PRO A 267 -13.94 5.44 15.72
C PRO A 267 -15.43 5.84 15.58
N PRO A 268 -16.29 5.44 16.53
CA PRO A 268 -17.74 5.65 16.43
C PRO A 268 -18.14 7.13 16.37
N GLU A 269 -17.29 8.04 16.83
CA GLU A 269 -17.51 9.49 16.81
C GLU A 269 -17.46 10.08 15.39
N LEU A 270 -16.86 9.38 14.42
CA LEU A 270 -16.70 9.87 13.06
C LEU A 270 -18.03 10.06 12.33
N LEU A 271 -18.94 9.08 12.44
CA LEU A 271 -20.21 9.11 11.71
C LEU A 271 -21.12 10.26 12.19
N PRO A 272 -21.34 10.48 13.50
CA PRO A 272 -22.06 11.65 13.99
C PRO A 272 -21.42 12.98 13.58
N LEU A 273 -20.09 13.07 13.60
CA LEU A 273 -19.38 14.30 13.24
C LEU A 273 -19.70 14.74 11.80
N VAL A 274 -19.49 13.86 10.83
CA VAL A 274 -19.66 14.21 9.41
C VAL A 274 -21.12 14.33 8.98
N ASN A 275 -22.05 13.77 9.76
CA ASN A 275 -23.49 13.88 9.51
C ASN A 275 -24.16 15.01 10.31
N ASN A 276 -23.39 15.81 11.05
CA ASN A 276 -23.92 17.04 11.66
C ASN A 276 -24.50 17.96 10.56
N PRO A 277 -25.71 18.52 10.70
CA PRO A 277 -26.31 19.40 9.70
C PRO A 277 -25.42 20.58 9.27
N ALA A 278 -24.62 21.12 10.19
CA ALA A 278 -23.70 22.23 9.91
C ALA A 278 -22.47 21.80 9.07
N TRP A 279 -22.15 20.51 9.03
CA TRP A 279 -20.96 19.98 8.37
C TRP A 279 -20.88 20.37 6.90
N ILE A 280 -21.99 20.23 6.17
CA ILE A 280 -22.01 20.33 4.71
C ILE A 280 -21.60 21.71 4.18
N ALA A 281 -21.78 22.74 4.99
CA ALA A 281 -21.47 24.13 4.66
C ALA A 281 -20.03 24.52 5.05
N LEU A 282 -19.29 23.66 5.74
CA LEU A 282 -17.95 23.99 6.20
C LEU A 282 -16.96 24.04 5.04
N PRO A 283 -16.14 25.10 4.96
CA PRO A 283 -14.87 25.07 4.24
C PRO A 283 -14.01 23.89 4.70
N TRP A 284 -13.24 23.30 3.78
CA TRP A 284 -12.47 22.08 4.08
C TRP A 284 -11.47 22.24 5.24
N ASP A 285 -10.78 23.38 5.29
CA ASP A 285 -9.85 23.72 6.37
C ASP A 285 -10.54 23.70 7.75
N GLN A 286 -11.77 24.22 7.83
CA GLN A 286 -12.58 24.19 9.06
C GLN A 286 -13.13 22.79 9.37
N ALA A 287 -13.57 22.04 8.36
CA ALA A 287 -14.03 20.66 8.52
C ALA A 287 -12.91 19.70 8.96
N ARG A 288 -11.66 20.01 8.59
CA ARG A 288 -10.48 19.20 8.91
C ARG A 288 -10.08 19.27 10.38
N GLU A 289 -10.26 20.41 11.05
CA GLU A 289 -9.87 20.57 12.46
C GLU A 289 -10.58 19.59 13.43
N PRO A 290 -11.92 19.42 13.39
CA PRO A 290 -12.56 18.40 14.23
C PRO A 290 -12.20 16.96 13.81
N LEU A 291 -11.80 16.70 12.57
CA LEU A 291 -11.29 15.36 12.20
C LEU A 291 -9.96 15.03 12.88
N LYS A 292 -9.14 16.03 13.20
CA LYS A 292 -7.87 15.84 13.92
C LYS A 292 -8.07 15.49 15.39
N THR A 293 -9.24 15.78 15.97
CA THR A 293 -9.55 15.44 17.36
C THR A 293 -10.05 14.00 17.52
N ILE A 294 -10.49 13.37 16.42
CA ILE A 294 -10.83 11.95 16.39
C ILE A 294 -9.52 11.13 16.38
N PRO A 295 -9.44 10.04 17.16
CA PRO A 295 -8.25 9.17 17.21
C PRO A 295 -8.13 8.29 15.95
N LEU A 296 -7.97 8.93 14.79
CA LEU A 296 -7.80 8.24 13.51
C LEU A 296 -6.50 7.43 13.50
N THR A 297 -6.62 6.18 13.10
CA THR A 297 -5.52 5.21 12.98
C THR A 297 -5.37 4.74 11.53
N LYS A 298 -4.14 4.36 11.14
CA LYS A 298 -3.92 3.65 9.88
C LYS A 298 -4.39 2.19 9.95
N TYR A 299 -4.56 1.65 11.16
CA TYR A 299 -5.05 0.28 11.40
C TYR A 299 -6.57 0.23 11.34
N CYS A 300 -7.12 0.50 10.16
CA CYS A 300 -8.55 0.38 9.87
C CYS A 300 -8.73 -0.06 8.41
N ASP A 301 -9.96 -0.42 8.03
CA ASP A 301 -10.31 -0.87 6.69
C ASP A 301 -10.01 0.21 5.62
N PHE A 302 -10.21 1.49 5.98
CA PHE A 302 -10.13 2.63 5.07
C PHE A 302 -9.43 3.82 5.77
N ASN A 303 -8.15 4.04 5.50
CA ASN A 303 -7.37 5.02 6.25
C ASN A 303 -7.63 6.46 5.77
N LEU A 304 -8.14 7.31 6.68
CA LEU A 304 -8.42 8.73 6.47
C LEU A 304 -7.31 9.66 6.97
N LYS A 305 -6.32 9.17 7.75
CA LYS A 305 -5.25 10.01 8.32
C LYS A 305 -4.51 10.78 7.25
N ASN A 306 -4.25 10.12 6.13
CA ASN A 306 -3.50 10.68 5.02
C ASN A 306 -4.24 11.86 4.37
N ILE A 307 -5.58 11.88 4.39
CA ILE A 307 -6.41 13.02 3.96
C ILE A 307 -6.33 14.16 4.99
N VAL A 308 -6.47 13.82 6.27
CA VAL A 308 -6.59 14.81 7.38
C VAL A 308 -5.27 15.51 7.68
N TYR A 309 -4.15 14.77 7.69
CA TYR A 309 -2.83 15.32 8.02
C TYR A 309 -2.02 15.73 6.78
N ALA A 310 -2.47 15.33 5.57
CA ALA A 310 -1.90 15.72 4.28
C ALA A 310 -0.36 15.69 4.22
N PRO A 311 0.28 14.55 4.53
CA PRO A 311 1.73 14.42 4.40
C PRO A 311 2.13 14.63 2.92
N ARG A 312 3.23 15.38 2.70
CA ARG A 312 3.66 15.89 1.38
C ARG A 312 3.66 14.84 0.26
N HIS A 313 3.97 13.58 0.57
CA HIS A 313 4.12 12.50 -0.41
C HIS A 313 3.08 11.39 -0.28
N LYS A 314 2.11 11.51 0.65
CA LYS A 314 1.10 10.47 0.90
C LYS A 314 -0.29 11.07 1.16
N HIS A 315 -0.62 12.23 0.58
CA HIS A 315 -1.95 12.85 0.66
C HIS A 315 -2.97 12.03 -0.14
N THR A 316 -3.46 10.96 0.48
CA THR A 316 -4.19 9.88 -0.17
C THR A 316 -5.35 9.40 0.68
N PHE A 317 -6.36 8.82 0.04
CA PHE A 317 -7.31 7.92 0.68
C PHE A 317 -6.86 6.48 0.45
N GLU A 318 -6.74 5.71 1.52
CA GLU A 318 -6.12 4.38 1.47
C GLU A 318 -7.13 3.27 1.76
N ILE A 319 -7.27 2.33 0.83
CA ILE A 319 -8.07 1.11 0.98
C ILE A 319 -7.17 -0.01 1.44
N ARG A 320 -7.52 -0.70 2.54
CA ARG A 320 -6.66 -1.74 3.15
C ARG A 320 -7.26 -3.14 3.14
N ILE A 321 -8.52 -3.27 2.76
CA ILE A 321 -9.29 -4.53 2.87
C ILE A 321 -9.01 -5.57 1.78
N LEU A 322 -8.13 -5.29 0.81
CA LEU A 322 -7.97 -6.16 -0.34
C LEU A 322 -7.02 -7.32 -0.02
N PRO A 323 -7.31 -8.56 -0.44
CA PRO A 323 -6.32 -9.63 -0.42
C PRO A 323 -5.19 -9.32 -1.40
N VAL A 324 -4.10 -10.07 -1.29
CA VAL A 324 -3.01 -10.01 -2.27
C VAL A 324 -3.50 -10.48 -3.63
N TYR A 325 -3.25 -9.67 -4.65
CA TYR A 325 -3.51 -10.04 -6.04
C TYR A 325 -2.20 -10.28 -6.78
N LEU A 326 -1.95 -11.54 -7.17
CA LEU A 326 -0.84 -11.92 -8.03
C LEU A 326 -1.16 -11.79 -9.52
N GLU A 327 -2.40 -11.47 -9.89
CA GLU A 327 -2.84 -11.33 -11.29
C GLU A 327 -3.55 -9.99 -11.51
N LEU A 328 -3.32 -9.36 -12.66
CA LEU A 328 -3.90 -8.06 -12.96
C LEU A 328 -5.45 -8.07 -13.09
N PRO A 329 -6.11 -9.04 -13.74
CA PRO A 329 -7.56 -8.97 -13.92
C PRO A 329 -8.39 -8.86 -12.62
N PRO A 330 -8.18 -9.66 -11.56
CA PRO A 330 -8.88 -9.48 -10.29
C PRO A 330 -8.51 -8.15 -9.60
N LEU A 331 -7.24 -7.73 -9.66
CA LEU A 331 -6.80 -6.44 -9.13
C LEU A 331 -7.52 -5.26 -9.81
N LEU A 332 -7.62 -5.25 -11.14
CA LEU A 332 -8.34 -4.22 -11.88
C LEU A 332 -9.83 -4.17 -11.53
N ARG A 333 -10.47 -5.31 -11.28
CA ARG A 333 -11.86 -5.33 -10.81
C ARG A 333 -12.00 -4.67 -9.44
N ALA A 334 -11.09 -4.96 -8.52
CA ALA A 334 -11.06 -4.33 -7.21
C ALA A 334 -10.81 -2.82 -7.30
N ILE A 335 -9.81 -2.39 -8.09
CA ILE A 335 -9.50 -0.97 -8.33
C ILE A 335 -10.72 -0.25 -8.88
N ASN A 336 -11.37 -0.81 -9.91
CA ASN A 336 -12.54 -0.18 -10.53
C ASN A 336 -13.74 -0.08 -9.57
N LEU A 337 -13.97 -1.09 -8.72
CA LEU A 337 -15.02 -1.03 -7.70
C LEU A 337 -14.74 0.09 -6.68
N MET A 338 -13.51 0.18 -6.16
CA MET A 338 -13.13 1.20 -5.19
C MET A 338 -13.15 2.60 -5.82
N ALA A 339 -12.73 2.71 -7.07
CA ALA A 339 -12.84 3.92 -7.87
C ALA A 339 -14.29 4.40 -8.04
N ASP A 340 -15.24 3.50 -8.32
CA ASP A 340 -16.65 3.84 -8.44
C ASP A 340 -17.20 4.43 -7.12
N LEU A 341 -16.80 3.88 -5.97
CA LEU A 341 -17.13 4.41 -4.64
C LEU A 341 -16.51 5.79 -4.38
N VAL A 342 -15.24 5.97 -4.68
CA VAL A 342 -14.56 7.26 -4.52
C VAL A 342 -15.20 8.33 -5.41
N ASN A 343 -15.50 8.00 -6.66
CA ASN A 343 -16.23 8.90 -7.57
C ASN A 343 -17.64 9.23 -7.05
N ARG A 344 -18.32 8.25 -6.45
CA ARG A 344 -19.63 8.46 -5.82
C ARG A 344 -19.53 9.39 -4.61
N ALA A 345 -18.45 9.32 -3.84
CA ALA A 345 -18.21 10.21 -2.72
C ALA A 345 -18.07 11.69 -3.16
N VAL A 346 -17.32 11.93 -4.25
CA VAL A 346 -17.10 13.28 -4.81
C VAL A 346 -18.36 13.86 -5.47
N ASN A 347 -19.31 13.01 -5.87
CA ASN A 347 -20.58 13.48 -6.44
C ASN A 347 -21.37 14.33 -5.42
N PRO A 348 -21.90 15.51 -5.80
CA PRO A 348 -22.60 16.41 -4.88
C PRO A 348 -23.90 15.83 -4.30
N ALA A 349 -24.50 14.82 -4.94
CA ALA A 349 -25.66 14.14 -4.40
C ALA A 349 -25.35 13.51 -3.04
N MET A 350 -26.17 13.81 -2.03
CA MET A 350 -25.97 13.31 -0.67
C MET A 350 -26.05 11.77 -0.63
N VAL A 351 -25.07 11.13 0.01
CA VAL A 351 -25.18 9.74 0.48
C VAL A 351 -25.77 9.78 1.88
N LYS A 352 -26.91 9.13 2.09
CA LYS A 352 -27.54 9.05 3.41
C LYS A 352 -26.72 8.13 4.33
N PRO A 353 -26.62 8.43 5.63
CA PRO A 353 -26.03 7.49 6.58
C PRO A 353 -26.94 6.26 6.71
N HIS A 354 -26.32 5.10 6.82
CA HIS A 354 -26.99 3.82 7.04
C HIS A 354 -26.18 3.00 8.04
N ASP A 355 -26.86 2.13 8.78
CA ASP A 355 -26.17 1.06 9.51
C ASP A 355 -25.43 0.15 8.51
N PRO A 356 -24.34 -0.51 8.92
CA PRO A 356 -23.59 -1.38 8.03
C PRO A 356 -24.45 -2.48 7.43
N TRP A 357 -24.49 -2.56 6.11
CA TRP A 357 -25.15 -3.63 5.38
C TRP A 357 -24.39 -4.96 5.58
N PRO A 358 -25.11 -6.07 5.78
CA PRO A 358 -24.49 -7.36 5.98
C PRO A 358 -23.76 -7.83 4.71
N ALA A 359 -22.79 -8.72 4.89
CA ALA A 359 -22.17 -9.45 3.80
C ALA A 359 -23.23 -10.25 3.01
N GLY A 360 -23.03 -10.37 1.70
CA GLY A 360 -23.86 -11.19 0.81
C GLY A 360 -24.89 -10.40 -0.01
N LYS A 361 -25.94 -11.09 -0.47
CA LYS A 361 -26.83 -10.60 -1.53
C LYS A 361 -27.54 -9.28 -1.20
N GLU A 362 -27.96 -9.12 0.04
CA GLU A 362 -28.67 -7.92 0.50
C GLU A 362 -27.79 -6.67 0.39
N GLY A 363 -26.60 -6.71 1.00
CA GLY A 363 -25.65 -5.59 0.92
C GLY A 363 -25.18 -5.30 -0.50
N VAL A 364 -24.98 -6.33 -1.34
CA VAL A 364 -24.64 -6.16 -2.75
C VAL A 364 -25.77 -5.46 -3.52
N ASN A 365 -27.03 -5.80 -3.25
CA ASN A 365 -28.17 -5.16 -3.91
C ASN A 365 -28.30 -3.69 -3.49
N ALA A 366 -28.12 -3.39 -2.21
CA ALA A 366 -28.08 -2.00 -1.72
C ALA A 366 -26.92 -1.22 -2.38
N LEU A 367 -25.73 -1.80 -2.43
CA LEU A 367 -24.56 -1.19 -3.06
C LEU A 367 -24.79 -0.91 -4.57
N ARG A 368 -25.50 -1.79 -5.27
CA ARG A 368 -25.89 -1.60 -6.69
C ARG A 368 -26.85 -0.44 -6.88
N GLN A 369 -27.75 -0.18 -5.93
CA GLN A 369 -28.64 0.96 -5.99
C GLN A 369 -27.86 2.27 -5.81
N GLU A 370 -26.83 2.25 -4.96
CA GLU A 370 -25.95 3.40 -4.75
C GLU A 370 -24.99 3.63 -5.94
N LEU A 371 -24.61 2.56 -6.64
CA LEU A 371 -23.67 2.57 -7.78
C LEU A 371 -24.29 1.97 -9.05
N PRO A 372 -25.38 2.53 -9.60
CA PRO A 372 -26.14 1.92 -10.70
C PRO A 372 -25.33 1.79 -11.99
N SER A 373 -24.33 2.66 -12.19
CA SER A 373 -23.46 2.66 -13.36
C SER A 373 -22.26 1.71 -13.26
N SER A 374 -21.98 1.12 -12.09
CA SER A 374 -20.80 0.28 -11.89
C SER A 374 -20.84 -0.94 -12.82
N GLN A 375 -19.82 -1.09 -13.66
CA GLN A 375 -19.70 -2.26 -14.53
C GLN A 375 -19.26 -3.50 -13.74
N VAL A 376 -18.44 -3.30 -12.71
CA VAL A 376 -17.94 -4.39 -11.85
C VAL A 376 -19.11 -5.05 -11.13
N LEU A 377 -20.00 -4.28 -10.49
CA LEU A 377 -21.14 -4.86 -9.78
C LEU A 377 -22.13 -5.58 -10.71
N ARG A 378 -22.25 -5.14 -11.96
CA ARG A 378 -23.08 -5.80 -12.98
C ARG A 378 -22.53 -7.17 -13.39
N SER A 379 -21.21 -7.31 -13.56
CA SER A 379 -20.58 -8.56 -13.99
C SER A 379 -20.35 -9.55 -12.84
N THR A 380 -19.99 -9.07 -11.64
CA THR A 380 -19.75 -9.90 -10.45
C THR A 380 -21.02 -10.66 -10.02
N TRP A 381 -22.20 -10.05 -10.14
CA TRP A 381 -23.48 -10.70 -9.82
C TRP A 381 -23.80 -11.88 -10.75
N GLN A 382 -23.52 -11.76 -12.05
CA GLN A 382 -23.74 -12.84 -13.02
C GLN A 382 -22.89 -14.07 -12.69
N THR A 383 -21.69 -13.85 -12.11
CA THR A 383 -20.75 -14.92 -11.78
C THR A 383 -21.12 -15.61 -10.47
N HIS A 384 -21.53 -14.89 -9.42
CA HIS A 384 -21.95 -15.48 -8.14
C HIS A 384 -23.34 -16.14 -8.20
N ALA A 385 -24.27 -15.59 -8.99
CA ALA A 385 -25.57 -16.21 -9.20
C ALA A 385 -25.44 -17.58 -9.91
N ALA A 386 -24.40 -17.75 -10.74
CA ALA A 386 -24.11 -19.01 -11.43
C ALA A 386 -23.33 -20.03 -10.59
N LYS A 387 -22.53 -19.60 -9.61
CA LYS A 387 -21.58 -20.47 -8.88
C LYS A 387 -21.96 -20.84 -7.44
N GLY A 388 -22.99 -20.23 -6.85
CA GLY A 388 -23.42 -20.57 -5.49
C GLY A 388 -22.35 -20.29 -4.42
N SER A 389 -22.26 -19.03 -3.99
CA SER A 389 -21.31 -18.49 -3.00
C SER A 389 -19.81 -18.61 -3.39
N PRO A 390 -18.97 -17.59 -3.13
CA PRO A 390 -17.53 -17.74 -3.26
C PRO A 390 -17.03 -18.76 -2.22
N GLN A 391 -16.28 -19.76 -2.68
CA GLN A 391 -15.34 -20.48 -1.83
C GLN A 391 -14.22 -19.49 -1.48
N PRO A 392 -13.88 -19.29 -0.19
CA PRO A 392 -12.65 -18.59 0.15
C PRO A 392 -11.48 -19.38 -0.44
N TYR A 393 -10.58 -18.68 -1.13
CA TYR A 393 -9.28 -19.23 -1.51
C TYR A 393 -8.40 -19.35 -0.27
#